data_AF-A0AA38Q0Z8-F1
#
_entry.id   AF-A0AA38Q0Z8-F1
#
_cell.length_a   1.000
_cell.length_b   1.000
_cell.length_c   1.000
_cell.angle_alpha   90.00
_cell.angle_beta   90.00
_cell.angle_gamma   90.00
#
_symmetry.space_group_name_H-M   'P 1'
#
loop_
_entity.id
_entity.type
_entity.pdbx_description
1 polymer ?
#
loop_
_entity_poly.entity_id
_entity_poly.type
_entity_poly.pdbx_seq_one_letter_code
_entity_poly.pdbx_strand_id
1 'polypeptide(L)'
;MKVFSGVNNAAIGEAKALNAVGDLVASGTVKALGSKPAIIMRKKPGQPLYETQAYKAAREIVREKMRNQTYGLMCNEISTVATKKYVLHDDNNPANILVTMDGNAVKSVALVDYGPPQTYFVSKSVTKADVSKYCGCEYPSSKRYVWEHEFPYVTPPPRT
;
A
#
# COMPACT_ATOMS: atom_id res chain seq x y z
N MET A 1 14.33 -6.71 -0.08
CA MET A 1 15.30 -5.86 0.65
C MET A 1 15.19 -4.47 0.07
N LYS A 2 15.14 -3.42 0.90
CA LYS A 2 15.23 -2.02 0.46
C LYS A 2 16.59 -1.48 0.89
N VAL A 3 17.29 -0.80 -0.02
CA VAL A 3 18.61 -0.21 0.21
C VAL A 3 18.46 1.30 0.14
N PHE A 4 18.96 1.99 1.15
CA PHE A 4 18.89 3.44 1.24
C PHE A 4 20.20 4.08 0.74
N SER A 5 20.13 5.35 0.35
CA SER A 5 21.31 6.14 -0.01
C SER A 5 22.17 6.50 1.21
N GLY A 6 21.58 6.54 2.41
CA GLY A 6 22.27 6.84 3.66
C GLY A 6 21.38 6.64 4.90
N VAL A 7 21.97 6.70 6.10
CA VAL A 7 21.22 6.62 7.36
C VAL A 7 20.65 8.00 7.64
N ASN A 8 19.38 8.18 7.30
CA ASN A 8 18.64 9.41 7.56
C ASN A 8 17.33 9.11 8.30
N ASN A 9 16.61 10.16 8.69
CA ASN A 9 15.34 10.03 9.40
C ASN A 9 14.32 9.19 8.63
N ALA A 10 14.39 9.17 7.29
CA ALA A 10 13.48 8.35 6.50
C ALA A 10 13.76 6.87 6.61
N ALA A 11 15.04 6.46 6.47
CA ALA A 11 15.45 5.07 6.66
C ALA A 11 15.13 4.58 8.09
N ILE A 12 15.36 5.41 9.10
CA ILE A 12 15.07 5.09 10.50
C ILE A 12 13.55 4.99 10.74
N GLY A 13 12.78 5.94 10.20
CA GLY A 13 11.32 5.98 10.33
C GLY A 13 10.66 4.74 9.75
N GLU A 14 11.03 4.37 8.51
CA GLU A 14 10.50 3.18 7.85
C GLU A 14 10.87 1.89 8.61
N ALA A 15 12.12 1.75 9.05
CA ALA A 15 12.54 0.59 9.85
C ALA A 15 11.73 0.48 11.16
N LYS A 16 11.47 1.60 11.84
CA LYS A 16 10.65 1.62 13.06
C LYS A 16 9.20 1.24 12.79
N ALA A 17 8.60 1.76 11.72
CA ALA A 17 7.24 1.44 11.34
C ALA A 17 7.09 -0.05 11.00
N LEU A 18 8.02 -0.59 10.19
CA LEU A 18 8.06 -2.01 9.82
C LEU A 18 8.25 -2.92 11.03
N ASN A 19 9.06 -2.50 12.01
CA ASN A 19 9.20 -3.22 13.26
C ASN A 19 7.89 -3.26 14.05
N ALA A 20 7.18 -2.13 14.15
CA ALA A 20 5.91 -2.03 14.87
C ALA A 20 4.79 -2.88 14.23
N VAL A 21 4.72 -2.93 12.89
CA VAL A 21 3.73 -3.77 12.18
C VAL A 21 4.13 -5.26 12.12
N GLY A 22 5.38 -5.60 12.46
CA GLY A 22 5.88 -6.98 12.52
C GLY A 22 6.45 -7.50 11.21
N ASP A 23 6.75 -6.61 10.26
CA ASP A 23 7.27 -6.96 8.93
C ASP A 23 8.78 -6.79 8.79
N LEU A 24 9.44 -6.08 9.73
CA LEU A 24 10.89 -6.02 9.77
C LEU A 24 11.48 -7.39 10.15
N VAL A 25 12.40 -7.89 9.32
CA VAL A 25 13.19 -9.09 9.59
C VAL A 25 14.57 -8.72 10.13
N ALA A 26 15.24 -7.76 9.48
CA ALA A 26 16.54 -7.26 9.89
C ALA A 26 16.80 -5.86 9.33
N SER A 27 17.70 -5.11 9.97
CA SER A 27 18.23 -3.84 9.47
C SER A 27 19.73 -3.77 9.73
N GLY A 28 20.47 -3.04 8.88
CA GLY A 28 21.91 -2.91 9.02
C GLY A 28 22.57 -2.27 7.80
N THR A 29 23.87 -2.50 7.63
CA THR A 29 24.65 -2.03 6.47
C THR A 29 25.12 -3.20 5.61
N VAL A 30 25.04 -3.03 4.30
CA VAL A 30 25.47 -4.04 3.31
C VAL A 30 26.80 -3.61 2.71
N LYS A 31 27.89 -4.22 3.19
CA LYS A 31 29.26 -3.90 2.73
C LYS A 31 29.43 -4.07 1.22
N ALA A 32 28.86 -5.13 0.64
CA ALA A 32 28.93 -5.42 -0.79
C ALA A 32 28.32 -4.32 -1.68
N LEU A 33 27.50 -3.43 -1.13
CA LEU A 33 26.89 -2.30 -1.83
C LEU A 33 27.54 -0.95 -1.46
N GLY A 34 28.81 -0.98 -1.04
CA GLY A 34 29.52 0.21 -0.58
C GLY A 34 29.08 0.66 0.82
N SER A 35 28.78 -0.30 1.70
CA SER A 35 28.33 -0.04 3.09
C SER A 35 27.03 0.76 3.20
N LYS A 36 26.09 0.54 2.28
CA LYS A 36 24.78 1.22 2.28
C LYS A 36 23.83 0.63 3.33
N PRO A 37 22.99 1.44 3.97
CA PRO A 37 21.96 0.94 4.88
C PRO A 37 20.91 0.14 4.12
N ALA A 38 20.42 -0.93 4.73
CA ALA A 38 19.37 -1.75 4.16
C ALA A 38 18.44 -2.31 5.24
N ILE A 39 17.23 -2.63 4.80
CA ILE A 39 16.24 -3.37 5.57
C ILE A 39 15.80 -4.63 4.82
N ILE A 40 15.65 -5.71 5.56
CA ILE A 40 15.05 -6.96 5.11
C ILE A 40 13.66 -7.04 5.73
N MET A 41 12.67 -7.32 4.88
CA MET A 41 11.25 -7.32 5.24
C MET A 41 10.64 -8.66 4.89
N ARG A 42 9.57 -9.04 5.59
CA ARG A 42 8.73 -10.17 5.19
C ARG A 42 8.06 -9.85 3.85
N LYS A 43 8.09 -10.80 2.92
CA LYS A 43 7.36 -10.67 1.65
C LYS A 43 5.87 -10.83 1.92
N LYS A 44 5.08 -9.80 1.60
CA LYS A 44 3.62 -9.89 1.61
C LYS A 44 3.12 -10.64 0.37
N PRO A 45 2.03 -11.41 0.49
CA PRO A 45 1.40 -12.06 -0.66
C PRO A 45 0.69 -11.03 -1.55
N GLY A 46 0.44 -11.41 -2.80
CA GLY A 46 -0.28 -10.58 -3.76
C GLY A 46 0.61 -9.66 -4.58
N GLN A 47 -0.04 -8.77 -5.33
CA GLN A 47 0.57 -7.76 -6.20
C GLN A 47 -0.42 -6.59 -6.38
N PRO A 48 0.00 -5.43 -6.91
CA PRO A 48 -0.93 -4.32 -7.16
C PRO A 48 -2.10 -4.75 -8.06
N LEU A 49 -3.31 -4.26 -7.77
CA LEU A 49 -4.54 -4.68 -8.47
C LEU A 49 -4.41 -4.57 -9.99
N TYR A 50 -3.88 -3.43 -10.47
CA TYR A 50 -3.72 -3.15 -11.90
C TYR A 50 -2.73 -4.08 -12.61
N GLU A 51 -1.88 -4.78 -11.86
CA GLU A 51 -0.95 -5.76 -12.41
C GLU A 51 -1.57 -7.15 -12.56
N THR A 52 -2.67 -7.44 -11.85
CA THR A 52 -3.34 -8.75 -11.89
C THR A 52 -3.93 -9.07 -13.26
N GLN A 53 -3.82 -10.34 -13.67
CA GLN A 53 -4.37 -10.79 -14.94
C GLN A 53 -5.90 -10.65 -14.97
N ALA A 54 -6.57 -10.93 -13.86
CA ALA A 54 -8.03 -10.79 -13.72
C ALA A 54 -8.47 -9.35 -13.98
N TYR A 55 -7.78 -8.36 -13.40
CA TYR A 55 -8.07 -6.95 -13.65
C TYR A 55 -7.77 -6.54 -15.10
N LYS A 56 -6.63 -6.94 -15.65
CA LYS A 56 -6.24 -6.63 -17.04
C LYS A 56 -7.22 -7.21 -18.06
N ALA A 57 -7.71 -8.43 -17.84
CA ALA A 57 -8.65 -9.10 -18.75
C ALA A 57 -10.12 -8.68 -18.55
N ALA A 58 -10.44 -8.07 -17.41
CA ALA A 58 -11.81 -7.66 -17.09
C ALA A 58 -12.30 -6.46 -17.91
N ARG A 59 -13.60 -6.44 -18.18
CA ARG A 59 -14.32 -5.26 -18.69
C ARG A 59 -14.36 -4.16 -17.63
N GLU A 60 -14.54 -2.91 -18.05
CA GLU A 60 -14.46 -1.75 -17.14
C GLU A 60 -15.40 -1.84 -15.94
N ILE A 61 -16.66 -2.25 -16.14
CA ILE A 61 -17.62 -2.45 -15.03
C ILE A 61 -17.13 -3.46 -13.98
N VAL A 62 -16.38 -4.49 -14.41
CA VAL A 62 -15.80 -5.48 -13.49
C VAL A 62 -14.55 -4.91 -12.82
N ARG A 63 -13.73 -4.14 -13.54
CA ARG A 63 -12.57 -3.43 -12.96
C ARG A 63 -13.00 -2.44 -11.88
N GLU A 64 -14.05 -1.67 -12.13
CA GLU A 64 -14.62 -0.74 -11.16
C GLU A 64 -15.07 -1.48 -9.89
N LYS A 65 -15.75 -2.63 -10.04
CA LYS A 65 -16.10 -3.49 -8.90
C LYS A 65 -14.86 -3.94 -8.13
N MET A 66 -13.79 -4.36 -8.82
CA MET A 66 -12.54 -4.77 -8.16
C MET A 66 -11.85 -3.60 -7.44
N ARG A 67 -11.85 -2.38 -8.02
CA ARG A 67 -11.31 -1.18 -7.36
C ARG A 67 -12.09 -0.88 -6.08
N ASN A 68 -13.41 -0.92 -6.13
CA ASN A 68 -14.27 -0.68 -4.97
C ASN A 68 -14.07 -1.74 -3.87
N GLN A 69 -13.94 -3.01 -4.24
CA GLN A 69 -13.61 -4.08 -3.29
C GLN A 69 -12.23 -3.87 -2.65
N THR A 70 -11.22 -3.53 -3.45
CA THR A 70 -9.87 -3.24 -2.98
C THR A 70 -9.87 -2.08 -2.00
N TYR A 71 -10.59 -1.00 -2.31
CA TYR A 71 -10.70 0.17 -1.45
C TYR A 71 -11.34 -0.17 -0.10
N GLY A 72 -12.47 -0.90 -0.10
CA GLY A 72 -13.12 -1.31 1.15
C GLY A 72 -12.23 -2.20 2.02
N LEU A 73 -11.49 -3.12 1.41
CA LEU A 73 -10.54 -3.98 2.12
C LEU A 73 -9.33 -3.19 2.64
N MET A 74 -8.77 -2.29 1.83
CA MET A 74 -7.66 -1.39 2.20
C MET A 74 -8.03 -0.56 3.42
N CYS A 75 -9.18 0.09 3.39
CA CYS A 75 -9.73 0.86 4.50
C CYS A 75 -9.82 0.05 5.80
N ASN A 76 -10.36 -1.17 5.73
CA ASN A 76 -10.44 -2.03 6.90
C ASN A 76 -9.04 -2.47 7.41
N GLU A 77 -8.09 -2.69 6.50
CA GLU A 77 -6.72 -3.06 6.86
C GLU A 77 -5.98 -1.89 7.52
N ILE A 78 -6.06 -0.67 6.96
CA ILE A 78 -5.49 0.55 7.55
C ILE A 78 -6.05 0.77 8.97
N SER A 79 -7.37 0.73 9.12
CA SER A 79 -8.02 0.84 10.43
C SER A 79 -7.59 -0.27 11.40
N THR A 80 -7.34 -1.48 10.91
CA THR A 80 -6.86 -2.60 11.73
C THR A 80 -5.41 -2.41 12.17
N VAL A 81 -4.52 -1.98 11.27
CA VAL A 81 -3.12 -1.72 11.59
C VAL A 81 -3.01 -0.53 12.55
N ALA A 82 -3.72 0.56 12.30
CA ALA A 82 -3.71 1.74 13.17
C ALA A 82 -4.16 1.42 14.60
N THR A 83 -5.22 0.63 14.77
CA THR A 83 -5.75 0.30 16.11
C THR A 83 -4.97 -0.80 16.82
N LYS A 84 -4.43 -1.79 16.11
CA LYS A 84 -3.71 -2.93 16.71
C LYS A 84 -2.21 -2.73 16.84
N LYS A 85 -1.61 -1.98 15.92
CA LYS A 85 -0.17 -1.77 15.80
C LYS A 85 0.25 -0.33 16.09
N TYR A 86 -0.72 0.57 16.25
CA TYR A 86 -0.48 1.98 16.52
C TYR A 86 0.33 2.68 15.42
N VAL A 87 0.15 2.22 14.18
CA VAL A 87 0.76 2.78 12.96
C VAL A 87 -0.35 3.07 11.95
N LEU A 88 -0.50 4.34 11.58
CA LEU A 88 -1.33 4.76 10.46
C LEU A 88 -0.51 4.75 9.19
N HIS A 89 -0.99 4.02 8.19
CA HIS A 89 -0.49 4.05 6.82
C HIS A 89 -1.41 4.95 6.01
N ASP A 90 -0.94 6.13 5.67
CA ASP A 90 -1.69 7.16 4.94
C ASP A 90 -1.30 7.20 3.44
N ASP A 91 -0.41 6.28 3.03
CA ASP A 91 0.03 6.15 1.64
C ASP A 91 -0.90 5.26 0.82
N ASN A 92 -2.06 5.83 0.50
CA ASN A 92 -3.10 5.16 -0.28
C ASN A 92 -2.75 5.02 -1.79
N ASN A 93 -1.47 5.04 -2.16
CA ASN A 93 -1.03 4.79 -3.52
C ASN A 93 -1.38 3.34 -3.95
N PRO A 94 -2.04 3.14 -5.10
CA PRO A 94 -2.34 1.82 -5.67
C PRO A 94 -1.19 0.81 -5.69
N ALA A 95 0.06 1.27 -5.85
CA ALA A 95 1.24 0.42 -5.88
C ALA A 95 1.62 -0.14 -4.48
N ASN A 96 1.16 0.52 -3.42
CA ASN A 96 1.42 0.16 -2.03
C ASN A 96 0.35 -0.76 -1.43
N ILE A 97 -0.65 -1.14 -2.24
CA ILE A 97 -1.73 -2.05 -1.87
C ILE A 97 -1.62 -3.33 -2.69
N LEU A 98 -1.17 -4.41 -2.05
CA LEU A 98 -1.08 -5.72 -2.69
C LEU A 98 -2.40 -6.46 -2.52
N VAL A 99 -2.93 -7.02 -3.60
CA VAL A 99 -4.17 -7.79 -3.58
C VAL A 99 -3.92 -9.26 -3.86
N THR A 100 -4.73 -10.13 -3.26
CA THR A 100 -4.91 -11.50 -3.73
C THR A 100 -6.28 -11.63 -4.38
N MET A 101 -6.36 -12.40 -5.48
CA MET A 101 -7.59 -12.57 -6.25
C MET A 101 -8.17 -13.97 -6.02
N ASP A 102 -9.50 -14.06 -6.10
CA ASP A 102 -10.26 -15.31 -6.23
C ASP A 102 -11.19 -15.18 -7.44
N GLY A 103 -10.73 -15.70 -8.58
CA GLY A 103 -11.33 -15.39 -9.88
C GLY A 103 -11.33 -13.88 -10.15
N ASN A 104 -12.54 -13.32 -10.29
CA ASN A 104 -12.76 -11.88 -10.51
C ASN A 104 -13.08 -11.10 -9.23
N ALA A 105 -12.94 -11.71 -8.05
CA ALA A 105 -13.15 -11.05 -6.77
C ALA A 105 -11.81 -10.77 -6.08
N VAL A 106 -11.70 -9.61 -5.43
CA VAL A 106 -10.57 -9.30 -4.56
C VAL A 106 -10.78 -10.03 -3.23
N LYS A 107 -9.86 -10.93 -2.88
CA LYS A 107 -9.96 -11.80 -1.71
C LYS A 107 -9.38 -11.16 -0.46
N SER A 108 -8.20 -10.54 -0.57
CA SER A 108 -7.53 -9.88 0.54
C SER A 108 -6.65 -8.75 0.04
N VAL A 109 -6.27 -7.85 0.95
CA VAL A 109 -5.26 -6.81 0.72
C VAL A 109 -4.13 -6.95 1.73
N ALA A 110 -2.96 -6.43 1.39
CA ALA A 110 -1.85 -6.20 2.29
C ALA A 110 -1.22 -4.85 1.99
N LEU A 111 -0.91 -4.09 3.04
CA LEU A 111 -0.23 -2.80 2.94
C LEU A 111 1.28 -3.03 2.86
N VAL A 112 1.96 -2.27 2.00
CA VAL A 112 3.42 -2.22 1.90
C VAL A 112 3.90 -0.76 1.84
N ASP A 113 5.23 -0.57 1.90
CA ASP A 113 5.89 0.74 1.92
C ASP A 113 5.42 1.64 3.07
N TYR A 114 6.02 1.45 4.25
CA TYR A 114 5.77 2.27 5.44
C TYR A 114 6.77 3.45 5.52
N GLY A 115 7.10 4.01 4.36
CA GLY A 115 8.00 5.15 4.24
C GLY A 115 7.35 6.47 4.69
N PRO A 116 8.14 7.47 5.11
CA PRO A 116 7.64 8.83 5.32
C PRO A 116 7.42 9.57 3.98
N PRO A 117 6.63 10.65 3.98
CA PRO A 117 5.99 11.29 5.14
C PRO A 117 4.64 10.68 5.54
N GLN A 118 4.15 9.67 4.82
CA GLN A 118 2.77 9.19 4.89
C GLN A 118 2.59 8.01 5.86
N THR A 119 3.47 7.89 6.86
CA THR A 119 3.39 6.87 7.90
C THR A 119 3.54 7.52 9.26
N TYR A 120 2.58 7.27 10.15
CA TYR A 120 2.50 7.93 11.45
C TYR A 120 2.32 6.92 12.58
N PHE A 121 2.94 7.18 13.74
CA PHE A 121 2.56 6.51 14.97
C PHE A 121 1.33 7.22 15.55
N VAL A 122 0.33 6.44 15.95
CA VAL A 122 -0.92 6.97 16.50
C VAL A 122 -1.10 6.60 17.97
N SER A 123 -1.92 7.37 18.69
CA SER A 123 -2.28 7.08 20.07
C SER A 123 -3.01 5.74 20.18
N LYS A 124 -2.83 5.05 21.31
CA LYS A 124 -3.59 3.82 21.64
C LYS A 124 -5.09 4.05 21.80
N SER A 125 -5.51 5.30 21.97
CA SER A 125 -6.92 5.69 22.06
C SER A 125 -7.62 5.78 20.70
N VAL A 126 -6.88 5.71 19.59
CA VAL A 126 -7.47 5.76 18.24
C VAL A 126 -8.38 4.55 18.03
N THR A 127 -9.59 4.81 17.56
CA THR A 127 -10.58 3.77 17.25
C THR A 127 -10.63 3.50 15.75
N LYS A 128 -11.24 2.36 15.38
CA LYS A 128 -11.47 2.05 13.96
C LYS A 128 -12.36 3.11 13.29
N ALA A 129 -13.33 3.68 14.02
CA ALA A 129 -14.23 4.70 13.52
C ALA A 129 -13.46 5.99 13.18
N ASP A 130 -12.54 6.41 14.05
CA ASP A 130 -11.70 7.59 13.80
C ASP A 130 -10.87 7.43 12.53
N VAL A 131 -10.25 6.27 12.36
CA VAL A 131 -9.41 5.99 11.18
C VAL A 131 -10.26 5.86 9.91
N SER A 132 -11.40 5.18 9.99
CA SER A 132 -12.30 5.02 8.84
C SER A 132 -12.86 6.36 8.37
N LYS A 133 -13.22 7.25 9.30
CA LYS A 133 -13.63 8.62 9.02
C LYS A 133 -12.50 9.44 8.41
N TYR A 134 -11.29 9.34 8.95
CA TYR A 134 -10.10 10.04 8.44
C TYR A 134 -9.75 9.61 7.00
N CYS A 135 -9.71 8.30 6.75
CA CYS A 135 -9.40 7.73 5.44
C CYS A 135 -10.55 7.86 4.42
N GLY A 136 -11.68 8.48 4.78
CA GLY A 136 -12.84 8.66 3.89
C GLY A 136 -13.61 7.37 3.58
N CYS A 137 -13.39 6.31 4.36
CA CYS A 137 -13.89 4.96 4.12
C CYS A 137 -15.41 4.80 4.35
N GLU A 138 -16.05 5.76 5.01
CA GLU A 138 -17.50 5.75 5.28
C GLU A 138 -18.35 6.12 4.05
N TYR A 139 -17.75 6.67 2.99
CA TYR A 139 -18.49 7.13 1.82
C TYR A 139 -18.34 6.17 0.63
N PRO A 140 -19.43 5.52 0.18
CA PRO A 140 -19.44 4.87 -1.12
C PRO A 140 -19.30 5.95 -2.21
N SER A 141 -18.13 5.98 -2.84
CA SER A 141 -17.94 6.26 -4.28
C SER A 141 -18.27 7.64 -4.88
N SER A 142 -18.29 8.77 -4.16
CA SER A 142 -18.42 10.10 -4.83
C SER A 142 -17.12 10.91 -4.91
N LYS A 143 -16.13 10.66 -4.04
CA LYS A 143 -14.77 11.17 -4.24
C LYS A 143 -13.95 10.06 -4.89
N ARG A 144 -13.90 10.07 -6.22
CA ARG A 144 -12.96 9.25 -7.01
C ARG A 144 -11.57 9.42 -6.40
N TYR A 145 -11.07 8.40 -5.70
CA TYR A 145 -9.63 8.21 -5.68
C TYR A 145 -9.22 8.15 -7.13
N VAL A 146 -8.26 8.98 -7.48
CA VAL A 146 -7.74 9.13 -8.83
C VAL A 146 -6.92 7.87 -9.12
N TRP A 147 -7.60 6.75 -9.37
CA TRP A 147 -7.02 5.57 -9.99
C TRP A 147 -6.68 5.84 -11.47
N GLU A 148 -7.14 6.98 -12.01
CA GLU A 148 -7.25 7.27 -13.45
C GLU A 148 -6.70 8.63 -13.89
N HIS A 149 -5.93 9.37 -13.10
CA HIS A 149 -5.09 10.44 -13.66
C HIS A 149 -3.64 10.07 -13.41
N GLU A 150 -2.88 9.98 -14.50
CA GLU A 150 -1.44 9.66 -14.60
C GLU A 150 -1.01 8.20 -14.83
N PHE A 151 -1.73 7.48 -15.68
CA PHE A 151 -1.03 6.67 -16.67
C PHE A 151 -1.47 7.13 -18.06
N PRO A 152 -0.74 8.04 -18.73
CA PRO A 152 -0.91 8.18 -20.17
C PRO A 152 -0.54 6.83 -20.76
N TYR A 153 -1.55 6.05 -21.12
CA TYR A 153 -1.37 5.09 -22.20
C TYR A 153 -0.94 5.93 -23.39
N VAL A 154 0.35 5.91 -23.67
CA VAL A 154 0.90 6.28 -24.97
C VAL A 154 0.12 5.43 -25.97
N THR A 155 -0.88 6.00 -26.61
CA THR A 155 -1.42 5.42 -27.82
C THR A 155 -0.29 5.45 -28.84
N PRO A 156 0.18 4.30 -29.37
CA PRO A 156 1.09 4.36 -30.50
C PRO A 156 0.35 5.09 -31.64
N PRO A 157 1.01 6.04 -32.35
CA PRO A 157 0.36 6.75 -33.44
C PRO A 157 -0.13 5.73 -34.50
N PRO A 158 -1.24 6.02 -35.20
CA PRO A 158 -1.71 5.17 -36.27
C PRO A 158 -0.60 5.01 -37.30
N ARG A 159 -0.29 3.76 -37.65
CA ARG A 159 0.57 3.47 -38.80
C ARG A 159 -0.21 3.87 -40.05
N THR A 160 0.17 5.01 -40.63
CA THR A 160 -0.11 5.34 -42.04
C THR A 160 0.88 4.62 -42.93
#